data_AF-A0A914P082-F1
#
_entry.id   AF-A0A914P082-F1
#
_cell.length_a   1.000
_cell.length_b   1.000
_cell.length_c   1.000
_cell.angle_alpha   90.00
_cell.angle_beta   90.00
_cell.angle_gamma   90.00
#
_symmetry.space_group_name_H-M   'P 1'
#
loop_
_entity.id
_entity.type
_entity.pdbx_description
1 polymer ?
#
loop_
_entity_poly.entity_id
_entity_poly.type
_entity_poly.pdbx_seq_one_letter_code
_entity_poly.pdbx_strand_id
1 'polypeptide(L)'
;MLQNFLRTQGGRPDYNLVAETLMFLDTVCGSTKGSLGVFGEIGEHNFSLITQTLITLTEFCQGPCHENQNTLAMHESNGLDIIISLVLNDIKPLADEHMELALEIKSNASKLLLAIMESRHDSENAERLSLKPMKCQLQMLTK
;
A
#
# COMPACT_ATOMS: atom_id res chain seq x y z
N MET A 1 -19.05 -2.69 -9.73
CA MET A 1 -20.22 -1.85 -9.33
C MET A 1 -19.92 -1.00 -8.09
N LEU A 2 -19.33 -1.54 -7.02
CA LEU A 2 -18.87 -0.75 -5.86
C LEU A 2 -17.49 -0.10 -6.07
N GLN A 3 -16.50 -0.84 -6.58
CA GLN A 3 -15.13 -0.33 -6.73
C GLN A 3 -15.03 0.92 -7.63
N ASN A 4 -15.85 1.02 -8.68
CA ASN A 4 -15.92 2.22 -9.52
C ASN A 4 -16.63 3.37 -8.82
N PHE A 5 -17.65 3.06 -8.00
CA PHE A 5 -18.37 4.05 -7.22
C PHE A 5 -17.48 4.75 -6.18
N LEU A 6 -16.36 4.14 -5.77
CA LEU A 6 -15.38 4.77 -4.89
C LEU A 6 -14.68 5.98 -5.51
N ARG A 7 -14.64 6.07 -6.84
CA ARG A 7 -14.04 7.20 -7.56
C ARG A 7 -15.07 8.08 -8.26
N THR A 8 -16.13 7.46 -8.81
CA THR A 8 -17.13 8.15 -9.62
C THR A 8 -18.53 7.87 -9.08
N GLN A 9 -19.15 8.87 -8.47
CA GLN A 9 -20.48 8.74 -7.83
C GLN A 9 -21.63 9.20 -8.74
N GLY A 10 -21.31 9.75 -9.92
CA GLY A 10 -22.28 10.02 -10.97
C GLY A 10 -23.06 11.31 -10.73
N GLY A 11 -24.31 11.24 -10.27
CA GLY A 11 -25.22 12.39 -10.16
C GLY A 11 -24.85 13.46 -9.12
N ARG A 12 -23.60 13.49 -8.66
CA ARG A 12 -23.02 14.39 -7.65
C ARG A 12 -21.54 14.62 -8.01
N PRO A 13 -20.88 15.65 -7.45
CA PRO A 13 -19.43 15.79 -7.59
C PRO A 13 -18.72 14.51 -7.14
N ASP A 14 -17.71 14.12 -7.91
CA ASP A 14 -16.91 12.93 -7.63
C ASP A 14 -15.91 13.20 -6.50
N TYR A 15 -15.82 12.23 -5.59
CA TYR A 15 -14.84 12.14 -4.50
C TYR A 15 -14.07 10.84 -4.67
N ASN A 16 -12.76 10.95 -4.87
CA ASN A 16 -11.90 9.80 -5.07
C ASN A 16 -11.48 9.21 -3.71
N LEU A 17 -12.35 8.38 -3.13
CA LEU A 17 -12.12 7.73 -1.83
C LEU A 17 -10.88 6.85 -1.83
N VAL A 18 -10.46 6.35 -3.00
CA VAL A 18 -9.24 5.56 -3.13
C VAL A 18 -8.00 6.44 -2.91
N ALA A 19 -7.95 7.62 -3.53
CA ALA A 19 -6.89 8.60 -3.31
C ALA A 19 -6.88 9.13 -1.87
N GLU A 20 -8.04 9.47 -1.31
CA GLU A 20 -8.16 9.95 0.07
C GLU A 20 -7.69 8.91 1.09
N THR A 21 -8.01 7.63 0.87
CA THR A 21 -7.57 6.54 1.75
C THR A 21 -6.06 6.32 1.67
N LEU A 22 -5.45 6.53 0.49
CA LEU A 22 -3.99 6.51 0.33
C LEU A 22 -3.32 7.68 1.05
N MET A 23 -3.87 8.90 0.94
CA MET A 23 -3.37 10.07 1.69
C MET A 23 -3.47 9.88 3.21
N PHE A 24 -4.53 9.20 3.64
CA PHE A 24 -4.67 8.82 5.04
C PHE A 24 -3.55 7.86 5.49
N LEU A 25 -3.27 6.81 4.71
CA LEU A 25 -2.14 5.90 4.97
C LEU A 25 -0.82 6.66 5.07
N ASP A 26 -0.56 7.56 4.11
CA ASP A 26 0.65 8.40 4.08
C ASP A 26 0.81 9.24 5.35
N THR A 27 -0.29 9.85 5.79
CA THR A 27 -0.34 10.67 7.00
C THR A 27 -0.04 9.83 8.25
N VAL A 28 -0.66 8.65 8.37
CA VAL A 28 -0.48 7.77 9.54
C VAL A 28 0.92 7.14 9.56
N CYS A 29 1.52 6.88 8.41
CA CYS A 29 2.90 6.38 8.30
C CYS A 29 3.97 7.47 8.48
N GLY A 30 3.59 8.76 8.56
CA GLY A 30 4.49 9.86 8.92
C GLY A 30 5.38 10.41 7.79
N SER A 31 5.05 10.14 6.52
CA SER A 31 5.89 10.52 5.37
C SER A 31 5.99 12.04 5.15
N THR A 32 5.07 12.83 5.71
CA THR A 32 5.06 14.30 5.65
C THR A 32 6.30 14.98 6.27
N LYS A 33 7.19 14.21 6.93
CA LYS A 33 8.47 14.69 7.48
C LYS A 33 9.67 14.53 6.54
N GLY A 34 9.46 14.14 5.27
CA GLY A 34 10.46 14.28 4.21
C GLY A 34 11.52 13.17 4.14
N SER A 35 11.33 12.04 4.82
CA SER A 35 12.19 10.86 4.66
C SER A 35 11.35 9.61 4.46
N LEU A 36 11.08 9.26 3.20
CA LEU A 36 10.60 7.93 2.87
C LEU A 36 11.55 6.88 3.50
N GLY A 37 10.98 5.95 4.27
CA GLY A 37 11.72 4.84 4.87
C GLY A 37 12.15 5.02 6.33
N VAL A 38 11.74 6.09 7.02
CA VAL A 38 11.85 6.19 8.49
C VAL A 38 10.46 6.07 9.10
N PHE A 39 10.06 4.84 9.41
CA PHE A 39 8.80 4.53 10.08
C PHE A 39 8.89 4.72 11.60
N GLY A 40 9.42 5.86 12.04
CA GLY A 40 9.54 6.18 13.46
C GLY A 40 8.19 6.40 14.16
N GLU A 41 7.14 6.70 13.38
CA GLU A 41 5.79 6.95 13.89
C GLU A 41 4.92 5.67 13.91
N ILE A 42 5.34 4.58 13.25
CA ILE A 42 4.58 3.32 13.25
C ILE A 42 4.89 2.56 14.53
N GLY A 43 3.86 2.22 15.30
CA GLY A 43 3.98 1.48 16.55
C GLY A 43 2.67 0.78 16.92
N GLU A 44 2.60 0.19 18.12
CA GLU A 44 1.41 -0.57 18.55
C GLU A 44 0.13 0.28 18.52
N HIS A 45 0.24 1.55 18.93
CA HIS A 45 -0.88 2.48 19.07
C HIS A 45 -1.62 2.77 17.75
N ASN A 46 -0.97 2.63 16.59
CA ASN A 46 -1.56 2.85 15.27
C ASN A 46 -1.56 1.61 14.37
N PHE A 47 -1.07 0.47 14.88
CA PHE A 47 -1.01 -0.80 14.15
C PHE A 47 -2.34 -1.20 13.53
N SER A 48 -3.43 -1.23 14.31
CA SER A 48 -4.75 -1.67 13.83
C SER A 48 -5.28 -0.78 12.71
N LEU A 49 -4.99 0.52 12.79
CA LEU A 49 -5.40 1.52 11.80
C LEU A 49 -4.65 1.34 10.47
N ILE A 50 -3.33 1.16 10.53
CA ILE A 50 -2.49 0.90 9.36
C ILE A 50 -2.93 -0.40 8.69
N THR A 51 -3.06 -1.48 9.46
CA THR A 51 -3.48 -2.78 8.95
C THR A 51 -4.84 -2.73 8.27
N GLN A 52 -5.85 -2.11 8.90
CA GLN A 52 -7.18 -1.97 8.30
C GLN A 52 -7.14 -1.11 7.01
N THR A 53 -6.29 -0.08 6.97
CA THR A 53 -6.14 0.77 5.78
C THR A 53 -5.52 0.00 4.63
N LEU A 54 -4.48 -0.81 4.88
CA LEU A 54 -3.86 -1.68 3.88
C LEU A 54 -4.84 -2.73 3.33
N ILE A 55 -5.64 -3.35 4.20
CA ILE A 55 -6.68 -4.30 3.80
C ILE A 55 -7.73 -3.61 2.92
N THR A 56 -8.21 -2.44 3.36
CA THR A 56 -9.23 -1.68 2.62
C THR A 56 -8.76 -1.28 1.23
N LEU A 57 -7.53 -0.78 1.11
CA LEU A 57 -6.93 -0.44 -0.19
C LEU A 57 -6.73 -1.70 -1.06
N THR A 58 -6.46 -2.86 -0.46
CA THR A 58 -6.36 -4.14 -1.19
C THR A 58 -7.71 -4.50 -1.79
N GLU A 59 -8.79 -4.42 -1.02
CA GLU A 59 -10.16 -4.67 -1.48
C GLU A 59 -10.61 -3.68 -2.57
N PHE A 60 -10.13 -2.43 -2.50
CA PHE A 60 -10.38 -1.43 -3.55
C PHE A 60 -9.70 -1.81 -4.87
N CYS A 61 -8.57 -2.52 -4.80
CA CYS A 61 -7.75 -2.84 -5.97
C CYS A 61 -7.90 -4.27 -6.51
N GLN A 62 -8.41 -5.22 -5.72
CA GLN A 62 -8.48 -6.63 -6.11
C GLN A 62 -9.37 -6.88 -7.33
N GLY A 63 -8.96 -7.80 -8.20
CA GLY A 63 -9.65 -8.12 -9.46
C GLY A 63 -9.28 -7.16 -10.60
N PRO A 64 -9.94 -7.26 -11.79
CA PRO A 64 -9.67 -6.36 -12.90
C PRO A 64 -10.20 -4.94 -12.59
N CYS A 65 -9.41 -4.16 -11.86
CA CYS A 65 -9.76 -2.83 -11.36
C CYS A 65 -8.70 -1.77 -11.74
N HIS A 66 -8.34 -1.72 -13.02
CA HIS A 66 -7.25 -0.90 -13.56
C HIS A 66 -7.24 0.55 -13.08
N GLU A 67 -8.41 1.19 -12.99
CA GLU A 67 -8.49 2.60 -12.63
C GLU A 67 -8.19 2.86 -11.14
N ASN A 68 -8.58 1.96 -10.22
CA ASN A 68 -8.17 2.05 -8.82
C ASN A 68 -6.67 1.78 -8.69
N GLN A 69 -6.17 0.77 -9.39
CA GLN A 69 -4.75 0.43 -9.40
C GLN A 69 -3.90 1.57 -10.00
N ASN A 70 -4.42 2.30 -11.00
CA ASN A 70 -3.84 3.53 -11.56
C ASN A 70 -3.86 4.68 -10.58
N THR A 71 -4.95 4.84 -9.83
CA THR A 71 -5.04 5.85 -8.77
C THR A 71 -3.91 5.66 -7.75
N LEU A 72 -3.62 4.44 -7.29
CA LEU A 72 -2.57 4.22 -6.30
C LEU A 72 -1.16 4.36 -6.88
N ALA A 73 -0.91 3.80 -8.07
CA ALA A 73 0.45 3.75 -8.60
C ALA A 73 0.94 5.09 -9.17
N MET A 74 0.03 5.93 -9.66
CA MET A 74 0.34 7.21 -10.30
C MET A 74 -0.02 8.41 -9.41
N HIS A 75 -0.38 8.16 -8.15
CA HIS A 75 -0.76 9.23 -7.23
C HIS A 75 0.40 10.21 -7.03
N GLU A 76 0.09 11.51 -7.00
CA GLU A 76 1.08 12.59 -6.86
C GLU A 76 1.87 12.51 -5.54
N SER A 77 1.33 11.84 -4.52
CA SER A 77 2.01 11.59 -3.24
C SER A 77 3.03 10.45 -3.29
N ASN A 78 3.35 9.89 -4.47
CA ASN A 78 4.16 8.68 -4.62
C ASN A 78 3.60 7.50 -3.82
N GLY A 79 2.29 7.25 -3.93
CA GLY A 79 1.57 6.22 -3.18
C GLY A 79 2.23 4.83 -3.22
N LEU A 80 2.77 4.49 -4.38
CA LEU A 80 3.50 3.24 -4.59
C LEU A 80 4.78 3.17 -3.74
N ASP A 81 5.51 4.27 -3.59
CA ASP A 81 6.77 4.30 -2.86
C ASP A 81 6.58 4.10 -1.36
N ILE A 82 5.44 4.56 -0.81
CA ILE A 82 5.05 4.28 0.59
C ILE A 82 4.84 2.78 0.79
N ILE A 83 4.08 2.15 -0.11
CA ILE A 83 3.77 0.72 -0.05
C ILE A 83 5.05 -0.11 -0.21
N ILE A 84 5.91 0.24 -1.19
CA ILE A 84 7.22 -0.39 -1.37
C ILE A 84 8.08 -0.21 -0.12
N SER A 85 8.11 0.99 0.45
CA SER A 85 8.88 1.28 1.66
C SER A 85 8.41 0.42 2.83
N LEU A 86 7.10 0.28 3.04
CA LEU A 86 6.53 -0.56 4.10
C LEU A 86 6.97 -2.02 3.96
N VAL A 87 7.10 -2.54 2.73
CA VAL A 87 7.58 -3.90 2.48
C VAL A 87 9.09 -4.01 2.74
N LEU A 88 9.89 -3.08 2.22
CA LEU A 88 11.35 -3.22 2.17
C LEU A 88 12.07 -2.76 3.44
N ASN A 89 11.59 -1.71 4.11
CA ASN A 89 12.30 -1.11 5.23
C ASN A 89 11.91 -1.73 6.57
N ASP A 90 12.79 -1.61 7.56
CA ASP A 90 12.48 -2.04 8.92
C ASP A 90 11.55 -1.04 9.61
N ILE A 91 10.52 -1.57 10.26
CA ILE A 91 9.60 -0.80 11.09
C ILE A 91 10.17 -0.81 12.51
N LYS A 92 11.25 -0.05 12.72
CA LYS A 92 12.09 -0.15 13.94
C LYS A 92 11.31 -0.19 15.26
N PRO A 93 10.31 0.68 15.52
CA PRO A 93 9.61 0.65 16.79
C PRO A 93 8.85 -0.67 17.06
N LEU A 94 8.51 -1.41 16.01
CA LEU A 94 7.89 -2.74 16.13
C LEU A 94 8.90 -3.88 15.97
N ALA A 95 9.95 -3.71 15.17
CA ALA A 95 10.91 -4.77 14.86
C ALA A 95 11.65 -5.30 16.10
N ASP A 96 11.87 -4.44 17.10
CA ASP A 96 12.64 -4.77 18.29
C ASP A 96 11.79 -5.45 19.39
N GLU A 97 10.53 -5.01 19.58
CA GLU A 97 9.69 -5.45 20.71
C GLU A 97 8.42 -6.22 20.28
N HIS A 98 7.92 -6.00 19.06
CA HIS A 98 6.63 -6.48 18.56
C HIS A 98 6.73 -6.96 17.10
N MET A 99 7.68 -7.88 16.86
CA MET A 99 8.04 -8.32 15.51
C MET A 99 6.85 -8.91 14.74
N GLU A 100 5.91 -9.56 15.41
CA GLU A 100 4.67 -10.07 14.84
C GLU A 100 3.81 -8.96 14.20
N LEU A 101 3.73 -7.79 14.83
CA LEU A 101 2.97 -6.65 14.30
C LEU A 101 3.67 -6.07 13.07
N ALA A 102 5.00 -5.96 13.10
CA ALA A 102 5.79 -5.53 11.95
C ALA A 102 5.60 -6.47 10.75
N LEU A 103 5.62 -7.79 10.99
CA LEU A 103 5.43 -8.81 9.96
C LEU A 103 4.01 -8.77 9.38
N GLU A 104 2.99 -8.51 10.21
CA GLU A 104 1.62 -8.39 9.72
C GLU A 104 1.43 -7.15 8.84
N ILE A 105 1.99 -6.00 9.21
CA ILE A 105 1.98 -4.80 8.36
C ILE A 105 2.68 -5.12 7.02
N LYS A 106 3.87 -5.73 7.05
CA LYS A 106 4.61 -6.11 5.83
C LYS A 106 3.83 -7.08 4.95
N SER A 107 3.13 -8.04 5.56
CA SER A 107 2.29 -9.01 4.85
C SER A 107 1.12 -8.32 4.14
N ASN A 108 0.39 -7.43 4.83
CA ASN A 108 -0.73 -6.71 4.23
C ASN A 108 -0.28 -5.69 3.18
N ALA A 109 0.86 -5.02 3.37
CA ALA A 109 1.46 -4.15 2.36
C ALA A 109 1.86 -4.95 1.10
N SER A 110 2.37 -6.18 1.27
CA SER A 110 2.69 -7.07 0.15
C SER A 110 1.44 -7.48 -0.64
N LYS A 111 0.32 -7.79 0.05
CA LYS A 111 -0.96 -8.10 -0.62
C LYS A 111 -1.49 -6.90 -1.41
N LEU A 112 -1.43 -5.71 -0.83
CA LEU A 112 -1.82 -4.48 -1.52
C LEU A 112 -0.98 -4.26 -2.78
N LEU A 113 0.34 -4.43 -2.66
CA LEU A 113 1.23 -4.26 -3.81
C LEU A 113 0.91 -5.26 -4.93
N LEU A 114 0.65 -6.53 -4.59
CA LEU A 114 0.21 -7.53 -5.57
C LEU A 114 -1.09 -7.12 -6.27
N ALA A 115 -2.08 -6.63 -5.52
CA ALA A 115 -3.34 -6.15 -6.07
C ALA A 115 -3.14 -4.94 -7.01
N ILE A 116 -2.22 -4.02 -6.71
CA ILE A 116 -1.88 -2.89 -7.60
C ILE A 116 -1.19 -3.35 -8.88
N MET A 117 -0.42 -4.44 -8.79
CA MET A 117 0.37 -4.97 -9.90
C MET A 117 -0.40 -5.95 -10.80
N GLU A 118 -1.50 -6.52 -10.32
CA GLU A 118 -2.27 -7.58 -11.00
C GLU A 118 -2.70 -7.18 -12.43
N SER A 119 -3.06 -5.91 -12.65
CA SER A 119 -3.49 -5.44 -13.96
C SER A 119 -2.39 -4.75 -14.80
N ARG A 120 -1.14 -4.70 -14.28
CA ARG A 120 0.01 -4.01 -14.89
C ARG A 120 0.99 -4.97 -15.58
N HIS A 121 0.47 -5.87 -16.42
CA HIS A 121 1.29 -6.82 -17.18
C HIS A 121 2.05 -6.22 -18.38
N ASP A 122 1.94 -4.91 -18.63
CA ASP A 122 2.67 -4.24 -19.71
C ASP A 122 4.14 -3.92 -19.31
N SER A 123 5.04 -4.22 -20.24
CA SER A 123 6.51 -4.27 -20.13
C SER A 123 7.22 -3.03 -19.58
N GLU A 124 6.54 -1.89 -19.49
CA GLU A 124 7.12 -0.59 -19.10
C GLU A 124 7.32 -0.44 -17.58
N ASN A 125 6.54 -1.15 -16.76
CA ASN A 125 6.63 -1.06 -15.29
C ASN A 125 7.62 -2.06 -14.64
N ALA A 126 8.08 -3.05 -15.41
CA ALA A 126 9.05 -4.05 -14.93
C ALA A 126 10.44 -3.44 -14.62
N GLU A 127 10.77 -2.28 -15.18
CA GLU A 127 12.04 -1.59 -14.93
C GLU A 127 12.04 -0.73 -13.67
N ARG A 128 10.90 -0.10 -13.30
CA ARG A 128 10.78 0.67 -12.04
C ARG A 128 10.80 -0.24 -10.81
N LEU A 129 10.28 -1.46 -10.96
CA LEU A 129 10.18 -2.46 -9.90
C LEU A 129 11.20 -3.56 -10.16
N SER A 130 12.44 -3.37 -9.69
CA SER A 130 13.43 -4.46 -9.67
C SER A 130 13.00 -5.52 -8.63
N LEU A 131 11.99 -6.33 -8.96
CA LEU A 131 11.29 -7.32 -8.11
C LEU A 131 12.16 -8.49 -7.60
N LYS A 132 13.48 -8.46 -7.83
CA LYS A 132 14.39 -9.53 -7.41
C LYS A 132 14.40 -9.77 -5.89
N PRO A 133 14.43 -8.74 -5.01
CA PRO A 133 14.36 -8.95 -3.56
C PRO A 133 12.99 -9.47 -3.10
N MET A 134 11.92 -9.08 -3.82
CA MET A 134 10.53 -9.34 -3.44
C MET A 134 10.08 -10.77 -3.70
N LYS A 135 10.60 -11.42 -4.77
CA LYS A 135 10.34 -12.85 -5.03
C LYS A 135 10.79 -13.76 -3.89
N CYS A 136 11.90 -13.44 -3.22
CA CYS A 136 12.40 -14.23 -2.09
C CYS A 136 11.51 -14.10 -0.85
N GLN A 137 11.01 -12.90 -0.54
CA GLN A 137 10.11 -12.70 0.61
C GLN A 137 8.70 -13.27 0.38
N LEU A 138 8.16 -13.14 -0.84
CA LEU A 138 6.87 -13.73 -1.21
C LEU A 138 6.87 -15.27 -1.08
N GLN A 139 7.99 -15.93 -1.40
CA GLN A 139 8.14 -17.39 -1.21
C GLN A 139 8.22 -17.83 0.25
N MET A 140 8.54 -16.92 1.18
CA MET A 140 8.56 -17.21 2.62
C MET A 140 7.19 -16.98 3.29
N LEU A 141 6.33 -16.14 2.73
CA LEU A 141 4.99 -15.85 3.25
C LEU A 141 3.89 -16.80 2.75
N THR A 142 4.19 -17.64 1.74
CA THR A 142 3.25 -18.63 1.17
C THR A 142 3.52 -20.07 1.62
N LYS A 143 4.25 -20.28 2.71
CA LYS A 143 4.47 -21.60 3.34
C LYS A 143 3.91 -21.66 4.75
#